data_AF-A0A4Q3H2Q0-F1
#
_entry.id   AF-A0A4Q3H2Q0-F1
#
_cell.length_a   1.000
_cell.length_b   1.000
_cell.length_c   1.000
_cell.angle_alpha   90.00
_cell.angle_beta   90.00
_cell.angle_gamma   90.00
#
_symmetry.space_group_name_H-M   'P 1'
#
loop_
_entity.id
_entity.type
_entity.pdbx_description
1 polymer ?
#
loop_
_entity_poly.entity_id
_entity_poly.type
_entity_poly.pdbx_seq_one_letter_code
_entity_poly.pdbx_strand_id
1 'polypeptide(L)' 'LEGRPHIEDAIRNRQVQLVINTTDGNKAISDSKSLRRAALMQKVPYYTTMSGALAAAEAIKALKAGNLEVQPLQAYFA' A
#
# COMPACT_ATOMS: atom_id res chain seq x y z
N LEU A 1 5.90 25.60 -3.69
CA LEU A 1 7.08 24.95 -3.09
C LEU A 1 6.66 24.45 -1.72
N GLU A 2 6.17 23.21 -1.64
CA GLU A 2 5.94 22.61 -0.32
C GLU A 2 7.31 22.27 0.28
N GLY A 3 7.55 22.74 1.51
CA GLY A 3 8.83 22.67 2.21
C GLY A 3 9.09 21.29 2.84
N ARG A 4 10.30 21.11 3.37
CA ARG A 4 10.69 19.89 4.09
C ARG A 4 10.21 19.94 5.56
N PRO A 5 9.89 18.79 6.17
CA PRO A 5 9.97 17.43 5.61
C PRO A 5 8.77 17.06 4.75
N HIS A 6 9.03 16.38 3.63
CA HIS A 6 8.00 15.89 2.69
C HIS A 6 7.72 14.40 2.92
N ILE A 7 6.54 13.90 2.54
CA ILE A 7 6.17 12.48 2.71
C ILE A 7 7.19 11.51 2.07
N GLU A 8 7.87 11.93 1.01
CA GLU A 8 8.95 11.18 0.38
C GLU A 8 10.13 10.90 1.32
N ASP A 9 10.47 11.84 2.19
CA ASP A 9 11.54 11.68 3.18
C ASP A 9 11.13 10.64 4.22
N ALA A 10 9.88 10.67 4.69
CA ALA A 10 9.36 9.68 5.64
C ALA A 10 9.35 8.26 5.04
N ILE A 11 9.01 8.12 3.75
CA ILE A 11 9.09 6.84 3.03
C ILE A 11 10.55 6.36 2.94
N ARG A 12 11.49 7.24 2.57
CA ARG A 12 12.93 6.91 2.49
C ARG A 12 13.51 6.53 3.86
N ASN A 13 13.06 7.19 4.91
CA ASN A 13 13.48 6.92 6.29
C ASN A 13 12.75 5.71 6.92
N ARG A 14 11.95 4.95 6.14
CA ARG A 14 11.19 3.76 6.58
C ARG A 14 10.20 4.04 7.71
N GLN A 15 9.77 5.29 7.84
CA GLN A 15 8.76 5.70 8.82
C GLN A 15 7.34 5.37 8.35
N VAL A 16 7.17 5.00 7.08
CA VAL A 16 5.90 4.60 6.46
C VAL A 16 5.96 3.12 6.06
N GLN A 17 4.99 2.31 6.52
CA GLN A 17 4.92 0.87 6.23
C GLN A 17 3.83 0.50 5.22
N LEU A 18 2.93 1.43 4.90
CA LEU A 18 1.85 1.28 3.93
C LEU A 18 1.48 2.64 3.34
N VAL A 19 1.26 2.71 2.03
CA VAL A 19 0.78 3.91 1.34
C VAL A 19 -0.57 3.63 0.68
N ILE A 20 -1.56 4.48 0.91
CA ILE A 20 -2.81 4.50 0.14
C ILE A 20 -2.85 5.82 -0.63
N ASN A 21 -2.73 5.73 -1.95
CA ASN A 21 -2.70 6.89 -2.84
C ASN A 21 -3.81 6.77 -3.88
N THR A 22 -4.99 7.25 -3.55
CA THR A 22 -6.07 7.41 -4.53
C THR A 22 -5.96 8.79 -5.18
N THR A 23 -6.18 8.85 -6.49
CA THR A 23 -6.07 10.09 -7.26
C THR A 23 -7.23 10.19 -8.23
N ASP A 24 -7.82 11.37 -8.34
CA ASP A 24 -8.83 11.67 -9.35
C ASP A 24 -8.35 12.84 -10.23
N GLY A 25 -8.48 12.69 -11.54
CA GLY A 25 -8.02 13.66 -12.54
C GLY A 25 -6.51 13.65 -12.85
N ASN A 26 -6.18 14.09 -14.07
CA ASN A 26 -4.81 14.06 -14.61
C ASN A 26 -3.79 14.87 -13.79
N LYS A 27 -4.22 15.98 -13.19
CA LYS A 27 -3.36 16.82 -12.35
C LYS A 27 -2.93 16.09 -11.08
N ALA A 28 -3.87 15.48 -10.36
CA ALA A 28 -3.58 14.69 -9.16
C ALA A 28 -2.67 13.49 -9.48
N ILE A 29 -2.86 12.83 -10.63
CA ILE A 29 -2.01 11.73 -11.08
C ILE A 29 -0.56 12.19 -11.30
N SER A 30 -0.38 13.35 -11.94
CA SER A 30 0.94 13.94 -12.19
C SER A 30 1.63 14.34 -10.89
N ASP A 31 0.91 15.06 -10.02
CA ASP A 31 1.45 15.61 -8.77
C ASP A 31 1.84 14.49 -7.78
N SER A 32 1.15 13.35 -7.83
CA SER A 32 1.44 12.17 -6.99
C SER A 32 2.46 11.19 -7.57
N LYS A 33 3.05 11.48 -8.74
CA LYS A 33 4.02 10.58 -9.40
C LYS A 33 5.26 10.32 -8.54
N SER A 34 5.76 11.33 -7.85
CA SER A 34 6.95 11.22 -7.00
C SER A 34 6.68 10.34 -5.76
N LEU A 35 5.51 10.48 -5.14
CA LEU A 35 5.05 9.62 -4.03
C LEU A 35 5.02 8.14 -4.43
N ARG A 36 4.35 7.80 -5.54
CA ARG A 36 4.29 6.40 -6.02
C ARG A 36 5.68 5.85 -6.33
N ARG A 37 6.56 6.67 -6.93
CA ARG A 37 7.94 6.29 -7.21
C ARG A 37 8.72 6.04 -5.91
N ALA A 38 8.58 6.91 -4.90
CA ALA A 38 9.25 6.73 -3.62
C ALA A 38 8.82 5.43 -2.92
N ALA A 39 7.51 5.16 -2.87
CA ALA A 39 6.97 3.91 -2.30
C ALA A 39 7.52 2.67 -3.02
N LEU A 40 7.51 2.68 -4.36
CA LEU A 40 8.04 1.59 -5.18
C LEU A 40 9.53 1.36 -4.94
N MET A 41 10.34 2.43 -4.96
CA MET A 41 11.79 2.33 -4.77
C MET A 41 12.19 1.84 -3.37
N GLN A 42 11.38 2.16 -2.35
CA GLN A 42 11.62 1.71 -0.97
C GLN A 42 10.90 0.39 -0.63
N LYS A 43 10.26 -0.25 -1.62
CA LYS A 43 9.50 -1.51 -1.44
C LYS A 43 8.42 -1.40 -0.35
N VAL A 44 7.81 -0.21 -0.21
CA VAL A 44 6.67 0.00 0.66
C VAL A 44 5.41 -0.40 -0.12
N PRO A 45 4.59 -1.35 0.38
CA PRO A 45 3.32 -1.69 -0.25
C PRO A 45 2.48 -0.43 -0.47
N TYR A 46 1.94 -0.26 -1.67
CA TYR A 46 1.11 0.89 -1.99
C TYR A 46 -0.09 0.51 -2.84
N TYR A 47 -1.24 1.12 -2.53
CA TYR A 47 -2.51 0.85 -3.18
C TYR A 47 -3.04 2.13 -3.83
N THR A 48 -3.59 2.01 -5.03
CA THR A 48 -4.10 3.14 -5.82
C THR A 48 -5.61 3.19 -5.93
N THR A 49 -6.30 2.18 -5.37
CA THR A 49 -7.77 2.08 -5.37
C THR A 49 -8.29 1.92 -3.95
N MET A 50 -9.48 2.45 -3.69
CA MET A 50 -10.15 2.26 -2.39
C MET A 50 -10.49 0.78 -2.14
N SER A 51 -10.89 0.04 -3.18
CA SER A 51 -11.16 -1.40 -3.06
C SER A 51 -9.91 -2.19 -2.66
N GLY A 52 -8.75 -1.88 -3.26
CA GLY A 52 -7.49 -2.50 -2.89
C GLY A 52 -7.04 -2.14 -1.47
N ALA A 53 -7.26 -0.90 -1.05
CA ALA A 53 -6.96 -0.45 0.31
C ALA A 53 -7.84 -1.16 1.36
N LEU A 54 -9.14 -1.33 1.08
CA LEU A 54 -10.06 -2.06 1.95
C LEU A 54 -9.66 -3.54 2.08
N ALA A 55 -9.39 -4.21 0.96
CA ALA A 55 -8.93 -5.60 0.96
C ALA A 55 -7.61 -5.77 1.75
N ALA A 56 -6.67 -4.83 1.64
CA ALA A 56 -5.44 -4.84 2.42
C ALA A 56 -5.69 -4.69 3.93
N ALA A 57 -6.60 -3.79 4.32
CA ALA A 57 -6.98 -3.61 5.72
C ALA A 57 -7.65 -4.86 6.31
N GLU A 58 -8.53 -5.51 5.55
CA GLU A 58 -9.17 -6.78 5.94
C GLU A 58 -8.13 -7.90 6.08
N ALA A 59 -7.20 -8.01 5.15
CA ALA A 59 -6.10 -8.99 5.23
C ALA A 59 -5.24 -8.76 6.48
N ILE A 60 -4.86 -7.51 6.78
CA ILE A 60 -4.11 -7.16 8.00
C ILE A 60 -4.91 -7.52 9.25
N LYS A 61 -6.22 -7.26 9.26
CA LYS A 61 -7.11 -7.63 10.38
C LYS A 61 -7.15 -9.15 10.58
N ALA A 62 -7.31 -9.91 9.51
CA ALA A 62 -7.32 -11.37 9.55
C ALA A 62 -6.00 -11.94 10.08
N LEU A 63 -4.86 -11.43 9.59
CA LEU A 63 -3.53 -11.82 10.07
C LEU A 63 -3.29 -11.48 11.55
N LYS A 64 -3.88 -10.40 12.05
CA LYS A 64 -3.81 -10.04 13.48
C LYS A 64 -4.73 -10.90 14.35
N ALA A 65 -5.79 -11.47 13.79
CA ALA A 65 -6.80 -12.22 14.54
C ALA A 65 -6.42 -13.69 14.79
N GLY A 66 -5.46 -14.25 14.05
CA GLY A 66 -5.06 -15.64 14.23
C GLY A 66 -4.00 -16.12 13.24
N ASN A 67 -3.74 -17.42 13.27
CA ASN A 67 -2.71 -18.05 12.44
C ASN A 67 -3.22 -18.34 11.03
N LEU A 68 -2.37 -18.11 10.04
CA LEU A 68 -2.56 -18.60 8.67
C LEU A 68 -2.55 -20.13 8.69
N GLU A 69 -3.66 -20.73 8.25
CA GLU A 69 -3.76 -22.16 8.02
C GLU A 69 -3.29 -22.51 6.61
N VAL A 70 -2.76 -23.73 6.45
CA VAL A 70 -2.27 -24.23 5.16
C VAL A 70 -3.19 -25.36 4.69
N GLN A 71 -3.54 -25.33 3.41
CA GLN A 71 -4.38 -26.36 2.80
C GLN A 71 -3.80 -26.76 1.44
N PRO A 72 -3.62 -28.05 1.15
CA PRO A 72 -3.21 -28.50 -0.18
C PRO A 72 -4.26 -28.11 -1.22
N LEU A 73 -3.82 -27.78 -2.43
CA LEU A 73 -4.71 -27.35 -3.51
C LEU A 73 -5.79 -28.40 -3.82
N GLN A 74 -5.46 -29.68 -3.73
CA GLN A 74 -6.35 -30.81 -3.96
C GLN A 74 -7.58 -30.81 -3.03
N ALA A 75 -7.45 -30.29 -1.80
CA ALA A 75 -8.56 -30.26 -0.84
C ALA A 75 -9.70 -29.32 -1.26
N TYR A 76 -9.45 -28.39 -2.21
CA TYR A 76 -10.49 -27.51 -2.75
C TYR A 76 -11.29 -28.13 -3.91
N PHE A 77 -10.85 -29.27 -4.44
CA PHE A 77 -11.44 -29.96 -5.60
C PHE A 77 -12.01 -31.35 -5.26
N ALA A 78 -11.97 -31.73 -3.97
CA ALA A 78 -12.48 -33.00 -3.47
C ALA A 78 -14.00 -32.95 -3.24
#